data_AF-A0A358U1P9-F1
#
_entry.id   AF-A0A358U1P9-F1
#
_cell.length_a   1.000
_cell.length_b   1.000
_cell.length_c   1.000
_cell.angle_alpha   90.00
_cell.angle_beta   90.00
_cell.angle_gamma   90.00
#
_symmetry.space_group_name_H-M   'P 1'
#
loop_
_entity.id
_entity.type
_entity.pdbx_description
1 polymer ?
#
loop_
_entity_poly.entity_id
_entity_poly.type
_entity_poly.pdbx_seq_one_letter_code
_entity_poly.pdbx_strand_id
1 'polypeptide(L)'
;MRGCHEMEDSQRETIATFRFGLIAPVVTRKLDKGARQTILNQIASQTYISPEGTCEQVSIRTLERYIAAYLKHGLEGLKPKPRNDRASPRAISPDLLDKAVALKLEAPARSVQQIIRILELTGCTPEGVLKVSTLSAHLYQHSKVKELAAGKNSTFRRYEMAYPNQTWQADTHHTLYLPHPTLPNKRRLVYLIVFLDDFSRLITHGEFFFEENVLSLEQTLKKAILKHGIPEKLYVDNGAIYASHHLQGICARLNTHLVHAKPYRPQGKGKVERMFHYVDRSFKPEAYLLIDQGKLTTLEQLNEYFWAWLEKAYQMRIHGTTKEKPRVRFKNHAKDLRFIDPSLIDNYFLWEEHRTADTTGCISLQGNLYELDLSLAKKRVTLRFDPKDLSRLEVWFEETQYPDALPLKMTRHRHKAIPVVEEVPPEPTGLNFLEASKSALASEQANALQNTLTFAKLRKE
;
A
#
# COMPACT_ATOMS: atom_id res chain seq x y z
N MET A 1 -11.05 2.48 13.83
CA MET A 1 -12.43 3.02 13.91
C MET A 1 -13.36 1.89 14.30
N ARG A 2 -13.84 1.84 15.55
CA ARG A 2 -15.12 1.19 15.82
C ARG A 2 -16.16 2.15 15.29
N GLY A 3 -16.59 1.93 14.05
CA GLY A 3 -17.71 2.67 13.48
C GLY A 3 -18.93 2.35 14.32
N CYS A 4 -19.55 3.38 14.88
CA CYS A 4 -20.87 3.31 15.45
C CYS A 4 -21.83 2.85 14.34
N HIS A 5 -22.16 1.56 14.31
CA HIS A 5 -23.41 1.14 13.71
C HIS A 5 -24.51 1.54 14.70
N GLU A 6 -25.40 2.42 14.27
CA GLU A 6 -26.80 2.28 14.69
C GLU A 6 -27.16 0.84 14.36
N MET A 7 -27.52 0.03 15.37
CA MET A 7 -28.04 -1.31 15.11
C MET A 7 -29.33 -1.12 14.33
N GLU A 8 -29.36 -1.58 13.08
CA GLU A 8 -30.57 -1.57 12.25
C GLU A 8 -31.70 -2.29 13.00
N ASP A 9 -32.94 -1.79 12.92
CA ASP A 9 -34.06 -2.35 13.70
C ASP A 9 -34.28 -3.85 13.43
N SER A 10 -33.98 -4.31 12.20
CA SER A 10 -33.97 -5.73 11.83
C SER A 10 -33.00 -6.59 12.67
N GLN A 11 -31.81 -6.06 13.00
CA GLN A 11 -30.85 -6.75 13.88
C GLN A 11 -31.36 -6.80 15.32
N ARG A 12 -32.01 -5.72 15.79
CA ARG A 12 -32.58 -5.65 17.15
C ARG A 12 -33.73 -6.65 17.31
N GLU A 13 -34.54 -6.83 16.27
CA GLU A 13 -35.59 -7.84 16.21
C GLU A 13 -35.03 -9.26 16.19
N THR A 14 -33.99 -9.52 15.39
CA THR A 14 -33.33 -10.83 15.36
C THR A 14 -32.79 -11.22 16.75
N ILE A 15 -32.19 -10.25 17.46
CA ILE A 15 -31.71 -10.46 18.84
C ILE A 15 -32.86 -10.70 19.81
N ALA A 16 -33.98 -9.99 19.67
CA ALA A 16 -35.16 -10.20 20.51
C ALA A 16 -35.77 -11.59 20.29
N THR A 17 -35.87 -12.05 19.04
CA THR A 17 -36.37 -13.40 18.68
C THR A 17 -35.47 -14.49 19.24
N PHE A 18 -34.14 -14.34 19.13
CA PHE A 18 -33.19 -15.27 19.75
C PHE A 18 -33.36 -15.34 21.28
N ARG A 19 -33.44 -14.18 21.96
CA ARG A 19 -33.67 -14.10 23.41
C ARG A 19 -34.99 -14.73 23.82
N PHE A 20 -36.03 -14.54 23.01
CA PHE A 20 -37.33 -15.18 23.24
C PHE A 20 -37.23 -16.70 23.12
N GLY A 21 -36.54 -17.22 22.10
CA GLY A 21 -36.30 -18.66 21.93
C GLY A 21 -35.68 -19.33 23.16
N LEU A 22 -34.75 -18.64 23.84
CA LEU A 22 -34.14 -19.14 25.09
C LEU A 22 -35.15 -19.25 26.24
N ILE A 23 -36.08 -18.29 26.37
CA ILE A 23 -37.01 -18.24 27.51
C ILE A 23 -38.38 -18.86 27.20
N ALA A 24 -38.69 -19.14 25.93
CA ALA A 24 -39.96 -19.71 25.47
C ALA A 24 -40.37 -20.96 26.25
N PRO A 25 -39.48 -21.93 26.57
CA PRO A 25 -39.84 -23.11 27.37
C PRO A 25 -40.37 -22.79 28.77
N VAL A 26 -40.06 -21.60 29.30
CA VAL A 26 -40.43 -21.14 30.64
C VAL A 26 -41.65 -20.21 30.62
N VAL A 27 -41.78 -19.34 29.61
CA VAL A 27 -42.83 -18.30 29.58
C VAL A 27 -44.13 -18.73 28.89
N THR A 28 -44.14 -19.83 28.13
CA THR A 28 -45.31 -20.30 27.36
C THR A 28 -46.26 -21.21 28.15
N ARG A 29 -45.87 -21.64 29.35
CA ARG A 29 -46.65 -22.56 30.19
C ARG A 29 -46.56 -22.18 31.66
N LYS A 30 -47.60 -22.52 32.43
CA LYS A 30 -47.57 -22.39 33.89
C LYS A 30 -46.72 -23.53 34.46
N LEU A 31 -45.63 -23.18 35.11
CA LEU A 31 -44.70 -24.10 35.76
C LEU A 31 -44.68 -23.82 37.26
N ASP A 32 -44.56 -24.87 38.07
CA ASP A 32 -44.22 -24.75 39.48
C ASP A 32 -42.78 -24.25 39.65
N LYS A 33 -42.45 -23.75 40.84
CA LYS A 33 -41.14 -23.13 41.11
C LYS A 33 -39.99 -24.12 40.89
N GLY A 34 -40.18 -25.40 41.19
CA GLY A 34 -39.17 -26.45 41.01
C GLY A 34 -38.88 -26.71 39.54
N ALA A 35 -39.93 -27.00 38.74
CA ALA A 35 -39.75 -27.26 37.30
C ALA A 35 -39.17 -26.06 36.54
N ARG A 36 -39.53 -24.83 36.93
CA ARG A 36 -38.95 -23.60 36.35
C ARG A 36 -37.43 -23.53 36.57
N GLN A 37 -36.96 -23.84 37.77
CA GLN A 37 -35.52 -23.79 38.07
C GLN A 37 -34.75 -24.87 37.30
N THR A 38 -35.31 -26.08 37.20
CA THR A 38 -34.70 -27.19 36.44
C THR A 38 -34.52 -26.83 34.97
N ILE A 39 -35.54 -26.23 34.33
CA ILE A 39 -35.49 -25.80 32.94
C ILE A 39 -34.45 -24.68 32.74
N LEU A 40 -34.38 -23.70 33.66
CA LEU A 40 -33.39 -22.63 33.60
C LEU A 40 -31.95 -23.16 33.71
N ASN A 41 -31.71 -24.13 34.60
CA ASN A 41 -30.41 -24.78 34.74
C ASN A 41 -30.01 -25.53 33.46
N GLN A 42 -30.96 -26.25 32.85
CA GLN A 42 -30.74 -26.95 31.58
C GLN A 42 -30.40 -25.98 30.45
N ILE A 43 -31.14 -24.87 30.31
CA ILE A 43 -30.87 -23.84 29.30
C ILE A 43 -29.48 -23.23 29.51
N ALA A 44 -29.10 -22.94 30.77
CA ALA A 44 -27.82 -22.33 31.10
C ALA A 44 -26.61 -23.25 30.89
N SER A 45 -26.80 -24.58 30.93
CA SER A 45 -25.73 -25.56 30.64
C SER A 45 -25.41 -25.75 29.16
N GLN A 46 -26.25 -25.22 28.26
CA GLN A 46 -26.08 -25.35 26.81
C GLN A 46 -25.36 -24.16 26.21
N THR A 47 -24.68 -24.40 25.08
CA THR A 47 -24.01 -23.38 24.28
C THR A 47 -24.84 -23.05 23.05
N TYR A 48 -25.04 -21.76 22.79
CA TYR A 48 -25.85 -21.26 21.68
C TYR A 48 -25.02 -20.43 20.72
N ILE A 49 -25.42 -20.43 19.44
CA ILE A 49 -24.87 -19.51 18.44
C ILE A 49 -25.76 -18.26 18.45
N SER A 50 -25.19 -17.12 18.83
CA SER A 50 -25.90 -15.84 18.82
C SER A 50 -26.20 -15.40 17.38
N PRO A 51 -27.17 -14.50 17.15
CA PRO A 51 -27.40 -13.88 15.84
C PRO A 51 -26.19 -13.16 15.25
N GLU A 52 -25.18 -12.87 16.07
CA GLU A 52 -23.92 -12.23 15.66
C GLU A 52 -22.83 -13.28 15.32
N GLY A 53 -23.16 -14.58 15.38
CA GLY A 53 -22.27 -15.69 15.02
C GLY A 53 -21.31 -16.14 16.14
N THR A 54 -21.52 -15.68 17.38
CA THR A 54 -20.68 -16.03 18.53
C THR A 54 -21.25 -17.22 19.31
N CYS A 55 -20.40 -18.17 19.70
CA CYS A 55 -20.78 -19.26 20.60
C CYS A 55 -20.77 -18.77 22.05
N GLU A 56 -21.93 -18.74 22.70
CA GLU A 56 -22.10 -18.18 24.05
C GLU A 56 -22.96 -19.08 24.94
N GLN A 57 -22.60 -19.17 26.23
CA GLN A 57 -23.45 -19.72 27.28
C GLN A 57 -24.15 -18.59 28.03
N VAL A 58 -25.44 -18.74 28.30
CA VAL A 58 -26.26 -17.70 28.92
C VAL A 58 -26.49 -18.03 30.40
N SER A 59 -26.07 -17.14 31.29
CA SER A 59 -26.25 -17.34 32.74
C SER A 59 -27.72 -17.31 33.16
N ILE A 60 -28.05 -18.04 34.24
CA ILE A 60 -29.39 -18.07 34.84
C ILE A 60 -29.91 -16.65 35.12
N ARG A 61 -29.06 -15.79 35.72
CA ARG A 61 -29.38 -14.38 35.99
C ARG A 61 -29.78 -13.60 34.74
N THR A 62 -29.19 -13.94 33.59
CA THR A 62 -29.53 -13.33 32.30
C THR A 62 -30.88 -13.83 31.79
N LEU A 63 -31.17 -15.13 31.93
CA LEU A 63 -32.46 -15.71 31.57
C LEU A 63 -33.60 -15.13 32.42
N GLU A 64 -33.39 -15.00 33.74
CA GLU A 64 -34.37 -14.36 34.63
C GLU A 64 -34.65 -12.91 34.25
N ARG A 65 -33.61 -12.16 33.89
CA ARG A 65 -33.74 -10.79 33.38
C ARG A 65 -34.55 -10.75 32.09
N TYR A 66 -34.33 -11.68 31.16
CA TYR A 66 -35.12 -11.78 29.92
C TYR A 66 -36.58 -12.14 30.21
N ILE A 67 -36.84 -13.10 31.11
CA ILE A 67 -38.21 -13.44 31.53
C ILE A 67 -38.93 -12.22 32.12
N ALA A 68 -38.28 -11.49 33.03
CA ALA A 68 -38.87 -10.30 33.64
C ALA A 68 -39.15 -9.19 32.61
N ALA A 69 -38.22 -8.97 31.68
CA ALA A 69 -38.38 -7.99 30.61
C ALA A 69 -39.52 -8.38 29.64
N TYR A 70 -39.63 -9.67 29.30
CA TYR A 70 -40.68 -10.19 28.42
C TYR A 70 -42.06 -10.14 29.08
N LEU A 71 -42.19 -10.54 30.35
CA LEU A 71 -43.46 -10.47 31.08
C LEU A 71 -43.98 -9.03 31.22
N LYS A 72 -43.07 -8.05 31.29
CA LYS A 72 -43.44 -6.63 31.47
C LYS A 72 -43.69 -5.89 30.14
N HIS A 73 -42.96 -6.24 29.08
CA HIS A 73 -42.91 -5.44 27.86
C HIS A 73 -43.00 -6.27 26.57
N GLY A 74 -43.33 -7.57 26.66
CA GLY A 74 -43.40 -8.48 25.52
C GLY A 74 -42.07 -8.61 24.78
N LEU A 75 -42.14 -8.90 23.48
CA LEU A 75 -40.95 -9.07 22.62
C LEU A 75 -40.10 -7.77 22.55
N GLU A 76 -40.74 -6.60 22.61
CA GLU A 76 -40.05 -5.29 22.65
C GLU A 76 -39.13 -5.15 23.87
N GLY A 77 -39.51 -5.74 25.01
CA GLY A 77 -38.67 -5.77 26.22
C GLY A 77 -37.34 -6.49 26.05
N LEU A 78 -37.26 -7.40 25.08
CA LEU A 78 -36.06 -8.17 24.77
C LEU A 78 -35.14 -7.48 23.76
N LYS A 79 -35.57 -6.38 23.14
CA LYS A 79 -34.70 -5.61 22.23
C LYS A 79 -33.55 -4.95 23.02
N PRO A 80 -32.30 -4.95 22.50
CA PRO A 80 -31.21 -4.20 23.11
C PRO A 80 -31.56 -2.71 23.25
N LYS A 81 -31.38 -2.16 24.45
CA LYS A 81 -31.53 -0.72 24.70
C LYS A 81 -30.22 0.01 24.36
N PRO A 82 -30.29 1.21 23.75
CA PRO A 82 -29.11 2.06 23.62
C PRO A 82 -28.60 2.45 25.02
N ARG A 83 -27.27 2.42 25.22
CA ARG A 83 -26.67 2.87 26.50
C ARG A 83 -26.76 4.40 26.58
N ASN A 84 -27.31 4.91 27.68
CA ASN A 84 -27.46 6.34 27.97
C ASN A 84 -26.11 7.07 28.20
N ASP A 85 -25.01 6.34 28.33
CA ASP A 85 -23.70 6.90 28.68
C ASP A 85 -22.97 7.53 27.48
N ARG A 86 -23.62 7.62 26.31
CA ARG A 86 -22.99 8.09 25.06
C ARG A 86 -22.96 9.60 24.87
N ALA A 87 -23.77 10.36 25.60
CA ALA A 87 -24.01 11.78 25.30
C ALA A 87 -23.36 12.78 26.28
N SER A 88 -22.66 12.34 27.33
CA SER A 88 -22.02 13.25 28.28
C SER A 88 -20.73 12.65 28.87
N PRO A 89 -19.54 13.05 28.40
CA PRO A 89 -18.29 12.66 29.03
C PRO A 89 -17.90 13.68 30.12
N ARG A 90 -17.65 13.18 31.34
CA ARG A 90 -17.05 13.91 32.47
C ARG A 90 -15.60 14.41 32.22
N ALA A 91 -15.09 14.32 30.99
CA ALA A 91 -13.65 14.46 30.68
C ALA A 91 -13.26 15.74 29.94
N ILE A 92 -14.22 16.50 29.40
CA ILE A 92 -13.95 17.77 28.69
C ILE A 92 -14.98 18.78 29.19
N SER A 93 -14.53 19.93 29.71
CA SER A 93 -15.45 20.98 30.09
C SER A 93 -16.16 21.55 28.85
N PRO A 94 -17.46 21.87 28.92
CA PRO A 94 -18.18 22.49 27.81
C PRO A 94 -17.49 23.74 27.25
N ASP A 95 -16.95 24.58 28.15
CA ASP A 95 -16.18 25.78 27.79
C ASP A 95 -14.94 25.49 26.92
N LEU A 96 -14.20 24.41 27.24
CA LEU A 96 -13.03 24.00 26.46
C LEU A 96 -13.43 23.49 25.07
N LEU A 97 -14.57 22.81 24.97
CA LEU A 97 -15.10 22.34 23.69
C LEU A 97 -15.56 23.52 22.83
N ASP A 98 -16.24 24.51 23.40
CA ASP A 98 -16.69 25.71 22.69
C ASP A 98 -15.50 26.51 22.12
N LYS A 99 -14.43 26.66 22.91
CA LYS A 99 -13.17 27.27 22.45
C LYS A 99 -12.52 26.47 21.32
N ALA A 100 -12.50 25.15 21.42
CA ALA A 100 -11.98 24.29 20.36
C ALA A 100 -12.80 24.39 19.06
N VAL A 101 -14.12 24.47 19.18
CA VAL A 101 -15.03 24.69 18.04
C VAL A 101 -14.77 26.05 17.42
N ALA A 102 -14.68 27.12 18.21
CA ALA A 102 -14.38 28.47 17.72
C ALA A 102 -13.05 28.48 16.92
N LEU A 103 -11.98 27.90 17.49
CA LEU A 103 -10.69 27.75 16.80
C LEU A 103 -10.81 26.97 15.48
N LYS A 104 -11.67 25.95 15.41
CA LYS A 104 -11.90 25.20 14.16
C LYS A 104 -12.69 25.98 13.12
N LEU A 105 -13.67 26.79 13.56
CA LEU A 105 -14.51 27.60 12.67
C LEU A 105 -13.75 28.80 12.10
N GLU A 106 -12.90 29.45 12.89
CA GLU A 106 -12.05 30.58 12.46
C GLU A 106 -11.08 30.20 11.32
N ALA A 107 -10.52 29.00 11.37
CA ALA A 107 -9.62 28.50 10.34
C ALA A 107 -9.86 26.99 10.12
N PRO A 108 -10.72 26.62 9.17
CA PRO A 108 -11.12 25.23 8.93
C PRO A 108 -9.95 24.27 8.65
N ALA A 109 -8.83 24.77 8.14
CA ALA A 109 -7.62 24.00 7.86
C ALA A 109 -6.84 23.55 9.12
N ARG A 110 -7.10 24.15 10.30
CA ARG A 110 -6.39 23.77 11.54
C ARG A 110 -6.61 22.29 11.87
N SER A 111 -5.52 21.56 12.09
CA SER A 111 -5.60 20.17 12.53
C SER A 111 -6.05 20.08 13.99
N VAL A 112 -6.62 18.95 14.39
CA VAL A 112 -7.02 18.73 15.79
C VAL A 112 -5.81 18.83 16.74
N GLN A 113 -4.63 18.41 16.28
CA GLN A 113 -3.37 18.55 17.02
C GLN A 113 -2.97 20.01 17.19
N GLN A 114 -3.12 20.84 16.14
CA GLN A 114 -2.85 22.28 16.24
C GLN A 114 -3.82 22.97 17.20
N ILE A 115 -5.10 22.59 17.20
CA ILE A 115 -6.10 23.14 18.12
C ILE A 115 -5.75 22.78 19.57
N ILE A 116 -5.39 21.53 19.84
CA ILE A 116 -4.91 21.11 21.17
C ILE A 116 -3.69 21.94 21.57
N ARG A 117 -2.72 22.09 20.68
CA ARG A 117 -1.51 22.85 20.95
C ARG A 117 -1.80 24.32 21.25
N ILE A 118 -2.74 24.95 20.55
CA ILE A 118 -3.17 26.32 20.84
C ILE A 118 -3.78 26.40 22.23
N LEU A 119 -4.71 25.49 22.58
CA LEU A 119 -5.37 25.48 23.88
C LEU A 119 -4.40 25.22 25.05
N GLU A 120 -3.35 24.42 24.81
CA GLU A 120 -2.27 24.20 25.78
C GLU A 120 -1.40 25.47 25.96
N LEU A 121 -0.98 26.08 24.85
CA LEU A 121 -0.13 27.29 24.88
C LEU A 121 -0.85 28.51 25.47
N THR A 122 -2.17 28.60 25.33
CA THR A 122 -2.98 29.70 25.90
C THR A 122 -3.47 29.41 27.32
N GLY A 123 -3.00 28.32 27.95
CA GLY A 123 -3.37 27.96 29.33
C GLY A 123 -4.83 27.54 29.51
N CYS A 124 -5.55 27.23 28.43
CA CYS A 124 -6.95 26.79 28.49
C CYS A 124 -7.09 25.31 28.91
N THR A 125 -6.04 24.51 28.69
CA THR A 125 -5.92 23.15 29.22
C THR A 125 -4.46 22.85 29.57
N PRO A 126 -4.16 22.06 30.61
CA PRO A 126 -2.82 21.53 30.81
C PRO A 126 -2.41 20.57 29.68
N GLU A 127 -1.10 20.46 29.46
CA GLU A 127 -0.52 19.60 28.44
C GLU A 127 -0.90 18.13 28.65
N GLY A 128 -1.33 17.46 27.58
CA GLY A 128 -1.62 16.01 27.59
C GLY A 128 -2.98 15.61 28.19
N VAL A 129 -3.75 16.55 28.75
CA VAL A 129 -5.12 16.30 29.25
C VAL A 129 -6.09 16.03 28.09
N LEU A 130 -5.98 16.81 27.01
CA LEU A 130 -6.87 16.73 25.86
C LEU A 130 -6.30 15.81 24.78
N LYS A 131 -6.88 14.62 24.61
CA LYS A 131 -6.45 13.66 23.58
C LYS A 131 -7.04 14.00 22.21
N VAL A 132 -6.21 13.88 21.16
CA VAL A 132 -6.58 14.11 19.74
C VAL A 132 -7.82 13.33 19.32
N SER A 133 -7.91 12.05 19.70
CA SER A 133 -9.04 11.19 19.36
C SER A 133 -10.34 11.66 20.00
N THR A 134 -10.28 12.12 21.25
CA THR A 134 -11.44 12.60 22.01
C THR A 134 -11.93 13.93 21.46
N LEU A 135 -11.04 14.90 21.29
CA LEU A 135 -11.42 16.22 20.75
C LEU A 135 -11.94 16.11 19.31
N SER A 136 -11.31 15.28 18.48
CA SER A 136 -11.77 15.00 17.12
C SER A 136 -13.20 14.47 17.11
N ALA A 137 -13.50 13.48 17.95
CA ALA A 137 -14.85 12.90 18.03
C ALA A 137 -15.92 13.96 18.37
N HIS A 138 -15.61 14.89 19.28
CA HIS A 138 -16.55 15.95 19.66
C HIS A 138 -16.66 17.07 18.62
N LEU A 139 -15.54 17.52 18.04
CA LEU A 139 -15.55 18.55 16.99
C LEU A 139 -16.41 18.13 15.79
N TYR A 140 -16.27 16.89 15.31
CA TYR A 140 -17.04 16.39 14.18
C TYR A 140 -18.50 16.02 14.50
N GLN A 141 -18.91 16.08 15.76
CA GLN A 141 -20.32 16.00 16.17
C GLN A 141 -21.00 17.38 16.20
N HIS A 142 -20.23 18.47 16.30
CA HIS A 142 -20.76 19.82 16.33
C HIS A 142 -21.34 20.22 14.95
N SER A 143 -22.59 20.70 14.92
CA SER A 143 -23.35 20.97 13.69
C SER A 143 -22.61 21.88 12.69
N LYS A 144 -22.07 23.01 13.14
CA LYS A 144 -21.35 23.97 12.28
C LYS A 144 -20.03 23.41 11.70
N VAL A 145 -19.32 22.57 12.46
CA VAL A 145 -18.08 21.92 11.99
C VAL A 145 -18.44 20.79 11.02
N LYS A 146 -19.55 20.09 11.27
CA LYS A 146 -20.12 19.10 10.37
C LYS A 146 -20.59 19.72 9.06
N GLU A 147 -21.16 20.92 9.06
CA GLU A 147 -21.54 21.68 7.86
C GLU A 147 -20.33 22.11 7.04
N LEU A 148 -19.25 22.59 7.67
CA LEU A 148 -17.95 22.84 7.02
C LEU A 148 -17.37 21.56 6.39
N ALA A 149 -17.58 20.40 7.01
CA ALA A 149 -17.20 19.10 6.47
C ALA A 149 -18.21 18.54 5.44
N ALA A 150 -19.44 19.06 5.41
CA ALA A 150 -20.52 18.60 4.53
C ALA A 150 -20.43 19.16 3.10
N GLY A 151 -19.44 19.99 2.81
CA GLY A 151 -19.00 20.29 1.45
C GLY A 151 -18.57 19.00 0.74
N LYS A 152 -19.53 18.41 -0.02
CA LYS A 152 -19.47 17.14 -0.78
C LYS A 152 -19.75 15.85 0.01
N ASN A 153 -20.93 15.75 0.62
CA ASN A 153 -21.53 14.43 0.89
C ASN A 153 -22.08 13.82 -0.40
N SER A 154 -21.24 13.11 -1.16
CA SER A 154 -21.78 12.04 -2.00
C SER A 154 -21.93 10.81 -1.12
N THR A 155 -23.10 10.20 -1.11
CA THR A 155 -23.27 8.84 -0.58
C THR A 155 -22.46 7.89 -1.45
N PHE A 156 -21.32 7.41 -0.95
CA PHE A 156 -20.45 6.48 -1.68
C PHE A 156 -20.74 5.04 -1.26
N ARG A 157 -20.99 4.16 -2.24
CA ARG A 157 -20.94 2.71 -1.99
C ARG A 157 -19.48 2.27 -1.89
N ARG A 158 -19.14 1.54 -0.82
CA ARG A 158 -17.86 0.83 -0.77
C ARG A 158 -17.90 -0.26 -1.83
N TYR A 159 -16.95 -0.26 -2.75
CA TYR A 159 -16.78 -1.35 -3.71
C TYR A 159 -15.48 -2.09 -3.41
N GLU A 160 -15.50 -3.38 -3.65
CA GLU A 160 -14.36 -4.28 -3.57
C GLU A 160 -14.50 -5.27 -4.72
N MET A 161 -13.38 -5.53 -5.40
CA MET A 161 -13.33 -6.56 -6.44
C MET A 161 -13.59 -7.95 -5.85
N ALA A 162 -14.00 -8.89 -6.69
CA ALA A 162 -14.42 -10.22 -6.23
C ALA A 162 -13.24 -11.18 -6.03
N TYR A 163 -12.13 -10.98 -6.75
CA TYR A 163 -10.97 -11.86 -6.73
C TYR A 163 -9.66 -11.09 -6.98
N PRO A 164 -8.49 -11.66 -6.62
CA PRO A 164 -7.18 -11.06 -6.90
C PRO A 164 -6.97 -10.80 -8.39
N ASN A 165 -6.18 -9.77 -8.71
CA ASN A 165 -5.85 -9.35 -10.09
C ASN A 165 -7.04 -8.89 -10.95
N GLN A 166 -8.28 -8.87 -10.42
CA GLN A 166 -9.39 -8.27 -11.16
C GLN A 166 -9.15 -6.77 -11.40
N THR A 167 -8.60 -6.05 -10.41
CA THR A 167 -8.20 -4.65 -10.59
C THR A 167 -7.02 -4.34 -9.70
N TRP A 168 -5.98 -3.77 -10.31
CA TRP A 168 -4.92 -3.10 -9.56
C TRP A 168 -5.18 -1.60 -9.56
N GLN A 169 -4.94 -0.95 -8.42
CA GLN A 169 -4.86 0.51 -8.32
C GLN A 169 -3.39 0.91 -8.34
N ALA A 170 -3.03 1.91 -9.14
CA ALA A 170 -1.68 2.48 -9.12
C ALA A 170 -1.67 3.97 -8.82
N ASP A 171 -0.64 4.39 -8.11
CA ASP A 171 -0.44 5.78 -7.72
C ASP A 171 1.02 6.07 -7.34
N THR A 172 1.38 7.35 -7.39
CA THR A 172 2.70 7.86 -6.98
C THR A 172 2.58 8.66 -5.69
N HIS A 173 3.46 8.39 -4.73
CA HIS A 173 3.50 9.11 -3.45
C HIS A 173 4.79 9.89 -3.27
N HIS A 174 4.64 11.19 -3.01
CA HIS A 174 5.73 12.12 -2.71
C HIS A 174 5.94 12.10 -1.20
N THR A 175 7.04 11.50 -0.74
CA THR A 175 7.09 11.05 0.67
C THR A 175 8.26 11.58 1.47
N LEU A 176 9.51 11.23 1.13
CA LEU A 176 10.67 11.58 1.95
C LEU A 176 11.84 12.09 1.13
N TYR A 177 12.85 12.61 1.81
CA TYR A 177 14.06 13.13 1.19
C TYR A 177 15.26 12.26 1.53
N LEU A 178 16.00 11.83 0.51
CA LEU A 178 17.31 11.18 0.64
C LEU A 178 18.45 12.17 0.43
N PRO A 179 19.68 11.89 0.90
CA PRO A 179 20.87 12.60 0.45
C PRO A 179 20.95 12.65 -1.09
N HIS A 180 21.38 13.78 -1.63
CA HIS A 180 21.52 13.92 -3.07
C HIS A 180 22.75 13.12 -3.55
N PRO A 181 22.62 12.25 -4.56
CA PRO A 181 23.69 11.32 -4.96
C PRO A 181 24.96 12.04 -5.43
N THR A 182 24.82 13.19 -6.08
CA THR A 182 25.95 13.95 -6.65
C THR A 182 26.22 15.31 -6.00
N LEU A 183 25.35 15.79 -5.10
CA LEU A 183 25.47 17.13 -4.51
C LEU A 183 25.61 17.02 -3.00
N PRO A 184 26.85 17.18 -2.47
CA PRO A 184 27.09 17.11 -1.03
C PRO A 184 26.17 18.06 -0.26
N ASN A 185 25.67 17.62 0.90
CA ASN A 185 24.79 18.38 1.80
C ASN A 185 23.43 18.82 1.23
N LYS A 186 23.05 18.36 0.03
CA LYS A 186 21.68 18.53 -0.47
C LYS A 186 20.87 17.26 -0.24
N ARG A 187 19.56 17.41 -0.14
CA ARG A 187 18.61 16.31 -0.12
C ARG A 187 17.72 16.36 -1.37
N ARG A 188 17.33 15.21 -1.90
CA ARG A 188 16.46 15.05 -3.07
C ARG A 188 15.18 14.32 -2.65
N LEU A 189 14.03 14.83 -3.10
CA LEU A 189 12.74 14.16 -2.89
C LEU A 189 12.74 12.82 -3.62
N VAL A 190 12.24 11.78 -2.95
CA VAL A 190 11.96 10.48 -3.58
C VAL A 190 10.47 10.24 -3.72
N TYR A 191 10.13 9.55 -4.80
CA TYR A 191 8.79 9.20 -5.23
C TYR A 191 8.59 7.70 -5.07
N LEU A 192 7.50 7.27 -4.43
CA LEU A 192 7.14 5.87 -4.29
C LEU A 192 6.02 5.55 -5.29
N ILE A 193 6.30 4.71 -6.28
CA ILE A 193 5.28 4.18 -7.19
C ILE A 193 4.79 2.85 -6.62
N VAL A 194 3.48 2.66 -6.53
CA VAL A 194 2.86 1.46 -5.94
C VAL A 194 1.75 0.92 -6.82
N PHE A 195 1.72 -0.41 -6.98
CA PHE A 195 0.57 -1.16 -7.49
C PHE A 195 -0.07 -1.95 -6.35
N LEU A 196 -1.36 -1.73 -6.14
CA LEU A 196 -2.17 -2.35 -5.08
C LEU A 196 -3.25 -3.23 -5.72
N ASP A 197 -3.34 -4.49 -5.30
CA ASP A 197 -4.45 -5.36 -5.65
C ASP A 197 -5.72 -4.95 -4.87
N ASP A 198 -6.78 -4.59 -5.61
CA ASP A 198 -7.99 -4.03 -5.03
C ASP A 198 -8.67 -5.00 -4.07
N PHE A 199 -8.72 -6.30 -4.39
CA PHE A 199 -9.40 -7.33 -3.58
C PHE A 199 -8.66 -7.62 -2.26
N SER A 200 -7.39 -7.99 -2.34
CA SER A 200 -6.62 -8.47 -1.18
C SER A 200 -5.98 -7.35 -0.37
N ARG A 201 -5.84 -6.16 -0.96
CA ARG A 201 -4.98 -5.05 -0.46
C ARG A 201 -3.50 -5.40 -0.44
N LEU A 202 -3.09 -6.44 -1.17
CA LEU A 202 -1.69 -6.73 -1.40
C LEU A 202 -1.05 -5.59 -2.20
N ILE A 203 0.17 -5.21 -1.86
CA ILE A 203 0.99 -4.42 -2.77
C ILE A 203 1.73 -5.40 -3.67
N THR A 204 1.37 -5.43 -4.94
CA THR A 204 1.97 -6.35 -5.91
C THR A 204 3.40 -5.94 -6.22
N HIS A 205 3.66 -4.64 -6.30
CA HIS A 205 5.01 -4.11 -6.17
C HIS A 205 4.96 -2.63 -5.77
N GLY A 206 6.01 -2.18 -5.10
CA GLY A 206 6.24 -0.77 -4.83
C GLY A 206 7.72 -0.48 -4.82
N GLU A 207 8.11 0.67 -5.34
CA GLU A 207 9.52 1.02 -5.49
C GLU A 207 9.73 2.54 -5.47
N PHE A 208 10.81 2.95 -4.82
CA PHE A 208 11.26 4.32 -4.72
C PHE A 208 12.14 4.70 -5.90
N PHE A 209 11.92 5.92 -6.40
CA PHE A 209 12.70 6.55 -7.45
C PHE A 209 13.02 8.00 -7.10
N PHE A 210 14.08 8.53 -7.68
CA PHE A 210 14.38 9.96 -7.63
C PHE A 210 13.54 10.80 -8.63
N GLU A 211 12.80 10.14 -9.52
CA GLU A 211 12.02 10.75 -10.59
C GLU A 211 10.70 10.01 -10.82
N GLU A 212 9.63 10.79 -10.99
CA GLU A 212 8.35 10.32 -11.50
C GLU A 212 8.36 10.41 -13.03
N ASN A 213 8.77 9.33 -13.70
CA ASN A 213 8.80 9.24 -15.15
C ASN A 213 8.25 7.89 -15.63
N VAL A 214 8.06 7.75 -16.95
CA VAL A 214 7.48 6.54 -17.56
C VAL A 214 8.37 5.31 -17.32
N LEU A 215 9.70 5.46 -17.31
CA LEU A 215 10.64 4.36 -17.07
C LEU A 215 10.51 3.79 -15.65
N SER A 216 10.39 4.66 -14.63
CA SER A 216 10.14 4.25 -13.25
C SER A 216 8.82 3.48 -13.12
N LEU A 217 7.77 3.95 -13.82
CA LEU A 217 6.48 3.28 -13.85
C LEU A 217 6.56 1.90 -14.52
N GLU A 218 7.19 1.82 -15.69
CA GLU A 218 7.41 0.57 -16.44
C GLU A 218 8.17 -0.46 -15.61
N GLN A 219 9.28 -0.06 -14.99
CA GLN A 219 10.09 -0.93 -14.13
C GLN A 219 9.25 -1.48 -12.97
N THR A 220 8.44 -0.63 -12.36
CA THR A 220 7.58 -1.02 -11.24
C THR A 220 6.48 -1.98 -11.69
N LEU A 221 5.81 -1.69 -12.81
CA LEU A 221 4.76 -2.52 -13.39
C LEU A 221 5.31 -3.89 -13.83
N LYS A 222 6.47 -3.91 -14.49
CA LYS A 222 7.16 -5.13 -14.94
C LYS A 222 7.43 -6.06 -13.76
N LYS A 223 8.01 -5.54 -12.68
CA LYS A 223 8.26 -6.30 -11.45
C LYS A 223 6.98 -6.79 -10.78
N ALA A 224 5.91 -5.98 -10.78
CA ALA A 224 4.60 -6.39 -10.25
C ALA A 224 4.02 -7.57 -11.02
N ILE A 225 4.05 -7.51 -12.37
CA ILE A 225 3.54 -8.57 -13.25
C ILE A 225 4.33 -9.86 -13.06
N LEU A 226 5.67 -9.79 -13.00
CA LEU A 226 6.50 -10.99 -12.79
C LEU A 226 6.20 -11.69 -11.46
N LYS A 227 5.90 -10.91 -10.40
CA LYS A 227 5.65 -11.46 -9.06
C LYS A 227 4.24 -11.99 -8.88
N HIS A 228 3.24 -11.31 -9.45
CA HIS A 228 1.84 -11.54 -9.11
C HIS A 228 0.92 -11.77 -10.31
N GLY A 229 1.43 -11.77 -11.54
CA GLY A 229 0.65 -11.98 -12.76
C GLY A 229 0.04 -10.69 -13.30
N ILE A 230 -0.76 -10.82 -14.36
CA ILE A 230 -1.34 -9.70 -15.10
C ILE A 230 -2.74 -9.37 -14.54
N PRO A 231 -3.04 -8.11 -14.22
CA PRO A 231 -4.39 -7.72 -13.83
C PRO A 231 -5.35 -7.66 -15.02
N GLU A 232 -6.64 -7.88 -14.83
CA GLU A 232 -7.66 -7.60 -15.86
C GLU A 232 -7.84 -6.10 -16.09
N LYS A 233 -7.69 -5.30 -15.02
CA LYS A 233 -7.88 -3.86 -15.06
C LYS A 233 -6.79 -3.15 -14.28
N LEU A 234 -6.27 -2.07 -14.85
CA LEU A 234 -5.37 -1.16 -14.17
C LEU A 234 -6.09 0.18 -13.97
N TYR A 235 -6.37 0.54 -12.71
CA TYR A 235 -7.05 1.75 -12.31
C TYR A 235 -6.05 2.80 -11.83
N VAL A 236 -5.93 3.90 -12.56
CA VAL A 236 -4.92 4.95 -12.35
C VAL A 236 -5.58 6.32 -12.32
N ASP A 237 -4.84 7.35 -11.92
CA ASP A 237 -5.32 8.73 -12.11
C ASP A 237 -4.94 9.27 -13.50
N ASN A 238 -5.08 10.59 -13.65
CA ASN A 238 -4.70 11.31 -14.86
C ASN A 238 -3.32 11.97 -14.72
N GLY A 239 -2.46 11.48 -13.81
CA GLY A 239 -1.07 11.91 -13.74
C GLY A 239 -0.37 11.67 -15.07
N ALA A 240 0.56 12.55 -15.45
CA ALA A 240 1.14 12.56 -16.79
C ALA A 240 1.79 11.22 -17.19
N ILE A 241 2.45 10.53 -16.25
CA ILE A 241 3.05 9.22 -16.49
C ILE A 241 1.99 8.13 -16.77
N TYR A 242 0.83 8.21 -16.12
CA TYR A 242 -0.27 7.26 -16.26
C TYR A 242 -1.09 7.51 -17.52
N ALA A 243 -1.18 8.77 -17.98
CA ALA A 243 -1.89 9.15 -19.21
C ALA A 243 -1.06 8.90 -20.50
N SER A 244 0.14 8.31 -20.40
CA SER A 244 1.02 8.09 -21.54
C SER A 244 0.46 7.07 -22.53
N HIS A 245 0.61 7.35 -23.84
CA HIS A 245 0.26 6.39 -24.90
C HIS A 245 1.08 5.08 -24.78
N HIS A 246 2.28 5.17 -24.23
CA HIS A 246 3.12 4.00 -23.99
C HIS A 246 2.48 3.03 -22.98
N LEU A 247 1.99 3.52 -21.84
CA LEU A 247 1.28 2.68 -20.86
C LEU A 247 0.00 2.08 -21.48
N GLN A 248 -0.72 2.84 -22.30
CA GLN A 248 -1.88 2.33 -23.04
C GLN A 248 -1.50 1.16 -23.95
N GLY A 249 -0.41 1.29 -24.71
CA GLY A 249 0.13 0.22 -25.56
C GLY A 249 0.55 -1.03 -24.77
N ILE A 250 1.25 -0.86 -23.65
CA ILE A 250 1.59 -1.96 -22.74
C ILE A 250 0.32 -2.68 -22.27
N CYS A 251 -0.67 -1.92 -21.77
CA CYS A 251 -1.92 -2.48 -21.26
C CYS A 251 -2.68 -3.24 -22.37
N ALA A 252 -2.73 -2.71 -23.59
CA ALA A 252 -3.37 -3.38 -24.72
C ALA A 252 -2.69 -4.72 -25.04
N ARG A 253 -1.35 -4.75 -25.13
CA ARG A 253 -0.58 -5.98 -25.40
C ARG A 253 -0.73 -7.03 -24.28
N LEU A 254 -0.84 -6.58 -23.03
CA LEU A 254 -1.09 -7.44 -21.87
C LEU A 254 -2.54 -7.92 -21.75
N ASN A 255 -3.44 -7.44 -22.61
CA ASN A 255 -4.87 -7.60 -22.47
C ASN A 255 -5.36 -7.17 -21.07
N THR A 256 -5.01 -5.94 -20.71
CA THR A 256 -5.36 -5.26 -19.46
C THR A 256 -6.14 -4.00 -19.79
N HIS A 257 -7.31 -3.82 -19.19
CA HIS A 257 -8.12 -2.63 -19.39
C HIS A 257 -7.59 -1.46 -18.54
N LEU A 258 -6.98 -0.46 -19.17
CA LEU A 258 -6.56 0.77 -18.50
C LEU A 258 -7.77 1.67 -18.24
N VAL A 259 -7.98 2.05 -16.97
CA VAL A 259 -9.08 2.91 -16.55
C VAL A 259 -8.54 4.10 -15.76
N HIS A 260 -8.86 5.30 -16.23
CA HIS A 260 -8.52 6.53 -15.54
C HIS A 260 -9.65 6.96 -14.60
N ALA A 261 -9.27 7.48 -13.43
CA ALA A 261 -10.19 8.15 -12.54
C ALA A 261 -10.87 9.33 -13.27
N LYS A 262 -12.19 9.47 -13.14
CA LYS A 262 -12.90 10.60 -13.74
C LYS A 262 -12.41 11.92 -13.12
N PRO A 263 -12.15 12.97 -13.92
CA PRO A 263 -11.85 14.30 -13.39
C PRO A 263 -12.90 14.71 -12.35
N TYR A 264 -12.44 15.29 -11.24
CA TYR A 264 -13.28 15.71 -10.11
C TYR A 264 -14.05 14.60 -9.35
N ARG A 265 -13.74 13.33 -9.61
CA ARG A 265 -14.23 12.16 -8.83
C ARG A 265 -13.08 11.27 -8.32
N PRO A 266 -12.19 11.76 -7.44
CA PRO A 266 -11.04 11.01 -6.94
C PRO A 266 -11.42 9.82 -6.01
N GLN A 267 -12.71 9.59 -5.74
CA GLN A 267 -13.16 8.80 -4.60
C GLN A 267 -12.96 7.27 -4.73
N GLY A 268 -12.49 6.78 -5.89
CA GLY A 268 -12.10 5.37 -6.09
C GLY A 268 -10.71 5.00 -5.56
N LYS A 269 -9.82 5.99 -5.32
CA LYS A 269 -8.40 5.76 -4.93
C LYS A 269 -8.17 5.67 -3.42
N GLY A 270 -9.21 5.72 -2.58
CA GLY A 270 -9.07 5.67 -1.13
C GLY A 270 -8.46 4.38 -0.56
N LYS A 271 -8.13 3.37 -1.38
CA LYS A 271 -7.39 2.17 -0.95
C LYS A 271 -5.89 2.42 -1.00
N VAL A 272 -5.37 2.93 -2.12
CA VAL A 272 -3.96 3.28 -2.27
C VAL A 272 -3.56 4.46 -1.37
N GLU A 273 -4.41 5.49 -1.25
CA GLU A 273 -4.18 6.61 -0.31
C GLU A 273 -4.04 6.14 1.15
N ARG A 274 -4.84 5.15 1.57
CA ARG A 274 -4.71 4.57 2.91
C ARG A 274 -3.41 3.80 3.09
N MET A 275 -2.89 3.19 2.03
CA MET A 275 -1.58 2.55 2.08
C MET A 275 -0.48 3.62 2.24
N PHE A 276 -0.51 4.72 1.48
CA PHE A 276 0.46 5.80 1.63
C PHE A 276 0.45 6.42 3.02
N HIS A 277 -0.74 6.64 3.59
CA HIS A 277 -0.86 7.04 4.98
C HIS A 277 -0.23 6.07 5.98
N TYR A 278 -0.14 4.77 5.66
CA TYR A 278 0.52 3.79 6.49
C TYR A 278 2.05 3.80 6.28
N VAL A 279 2.52 4.00 5.05
CA VAL A 279 3.93 4.27 4.74
C VAL A 279 4.41 5.48 5.54
N ASP A 280 3.68 6.59 5.50
CA ASP A 280 4.03 7.83 6.21
C ASP A 280 4.08 7.67 7.73
N ARG A 281 3.26 6.78 8.30
CA ARG A 281 3.15 6.60 9.75
C ARG A 281 4.06 5.53 10.33
N SER A 282 4.53 4.59 9.51
CA SER A 282 5.26 3.41 10.03
C SER A 282 6.55 3.08 9.31
N PHE A 283 6.72 3.46 8.05
CA PHE A 283 7.99 3.29 7.33
C PHE A 283 8.82 4.57 7.36
N LYS A 284 8.22 5.69 6.95
CA LYS A 284 8.89 6.98 6.80
C LYS A 284 9.62 7.47 8.07
N PRO A 285 9.07 7.36 9.30
CA PRO A 285 9.80 7.79 10.50
C PRO A 285 11.07 6.97 10.75
N GLU A 286 10.99 5.64 10.59
CA GLU A 286 12.14 4.73 10.76
C GLU A 286 13.20 4.96 9.67
N ALA A 287 12.76 5.20 8.43
CA ALA A 287 13.66 5.56 7.34
C ALA A 287 14.42 6.86 7.65
N TYR A 288 13.75 7.90 8.18
CA TYR A 288 14.44 9.12 8.59
C TYR A 288 15.44 8.91 9.73
N LEU A 289 15.14 8.06 10.71
CA LEU A 289 16.11 7.72 11.76
C LEU A 289 17.39 7.09 11.18
N LEU A 290 17.25 6.19 10.19
CA LEU A 290 18.41 5.59 9.52
C LEU A 290 19.17 6.58 8.65
N ILE A 291 18.46 7.51 7.98
CA ILE A 291 19.06 8.59 7.18
C ILE A 291 19.86 9.53 8.09
N ASP A 292 19.28 9.97 9.20
CA ASP A 292 19.94 10.90 10.13
C ASP A 292 21.12 10.24 10.86
N GLN A 293 21.13 8.90 10.98
CA GLN A 293 22.28 8.12 11.45
C GLN A 293 23.34 7.85 10.37
N GLY A 294 23.11 8.26 9.12
CA GLY A 294 24.01 7.99 8.00
C GLY A 294 24.04 6.53 7.54
N LYS A 295 23.08 5.69 7.97
CA LYS A 295 22.98 4.26 7.62
C LYS A 295 22.16 4.01 6.36
N LEU A 296 21.38 4.99 5.92
CA LEU A 296 20.54 4.93 4.73
C LEU A 296 20.82 6.18 3.90
N THR A 297 21.60 6.02 2.85
CA THR A 297 22.08 7.14 2.02
C THR A 297 21.70 7.00 0.55
N THR A 298 21.50 5.77 0.07
CA THR A 298 21.21 5.50 -1.34
C THR A 298 19.77 5.06 -1.58
N LEU A 299 19.35 5.15 -2.85
CA LEU A 299 18.02 4.73 -3.27
C LEU A 299 17.85 3.20 -3.19
N GLU A 300 18.92 2.46 -3.48
CA GLU A 300 18.99 1.00 -3.42
C GLU A 300 18.74 0.54 -1.98
N GLN A 301 19.47 1.12 -1.01
CA GLN A 301 19.27 0.84 0.41
C GLN A 301 17.84 1.17 0.85
N LEU A 302 17.29 2.31 0.43
CA LEU A 302 15.90 2.68 0.75
C LEU A 302 14.91 1.62 0.26
N ASN A 303 15.10 1.12 -0.96
CA ASN A 303 14.26 0.09 -1.56
C ASN A 303 14.41 -1.26 -0.84
N GLU A 304 15.61 -1.66 -0.45
CA GLU A 304 15.83 -2.87 0.35
C GLU A 304 15.07 -2.82 1.69
N TYR A 305 15.21 -1.72 2.43
CA TYR A 305 14.46 -1.52 3.68
C TYR A 305 12.96 -1.47 3.44
N PHE A 306 12.52 -0.82 2.35
CA PHE A 306 11.11 -0.76 2.00
C PHE A 306 10.53 -2.14 1.70
N TRP A 307 11.20 -2.96 0.89
CA TRP A 307 10.73 -4.31 0.57
C TRP A 307 10.72 -5.21 1.81
N ALA A 308 11.73 -5.11 2.68
CA ALA A 308 11.74 -5.81 3.96
C ALA A 308 10.54 -5.41 4.84
N TRP A 309 10.29 -4.11 4.98
CA TRP A 309 9.12 -3.59 5.70
C TRP A 309 7.80 -4.01 5.04
N LEU A 310 7.73 -3.99 3.71
CA LEU A 310 6.54 -4.36 2.96
C LEU A 310 6.17 -5.83 3.21
N GLU A 311 7.14 -6.73 3.09
CA GLU A 311 6.99 -8.17 3.28
C GLU A 311 6.70 -8.54 4.75
N LYS A 312 7.45 -7.96 5.69
CA LYS A 312 7.39 -8.38 7.09
C LYS A 312 6.37 -7.62 7.93
N ALA A 313 6.10 -6.36 7.61
CA ALA A 313 5.15 -5.53 8.35
C ALA A 313 3.83 -5.36 7.60
N TYR A 314 3.82 -4.75 6.41
CA TYR A 314 2.57 -4.41 5.72
C TYR A 314 1.77 -5.64 5.29
N GLN A 315 2.38 -6.55 4.55
CA GLN A 315 1.68 -7.69 3.94
C GLN A 315 1.25 -8.76 4.97
N MET A 316 1.86 -8.75 6.16
CA MET A 316 1.58 -9.68 7.26
C MET A 316 0.66 -9.11 8.34
N ARG A 317 0.30 -7.82 8.28
CA ARG A 317 -0.64 -7.22 9.23
C ARG A 317 -2.08 -7.64 8.94
N ILE A 318 -2.92 -7.69 9.97
CA ILE A 318 -4.36 -7.82 9.77
C ILE A 318 -4.90 -6.48 9.26
N HIS A 319 -5.41 -6.47 8.03
CA HIS A 319 -5.89 -5.24 7.42
C HIS A 319 -7.27 -4.85 7.97
N GLY A 320 -7.47 -3.55 8.24
CA GLY A 320 -8.59 -3.07 9.04
C GLY A 320 -9.97 -3.28 8.42
N THR A 321 -10.06 -3.32 7.09
CA THR A 321 -11.32 -3.52 6.34
C THR A 321 -11.58 -5.00 6.05
N THR A 322 -10.58 -5.70 5.52
CA THR A 322 -10.70 -7.10 5.06
C THR A 322 -10.58 -8.10 6.21
N LYS A 323 -10.06 -7.68 7.38
CA LYS A 323 -9.82 -8.51 8.57
C LYS A 323 -8.88 -9.68 8.36
N GLU A 324 -8.17 -9.70 7.24
CA GLU A 324 -7.21 -10.71 6.86
C GLU A 324 -5.85 -10.07 6.57
N LYS A 325 -4.81 -10.90 6.53
CA LYS A 325 -3.49 -10.47 6.07
C LYS A 325 -3.50 -10.35 4.54
N PRO A 326 -3.07 -9.22 3.94
CA PRO A 326 -3.07 -9.06 2.49
C PRO A 326 -2.43 -10.23 1.74
N ARG A 327 -1.27 -10.70 2.20
CA ARG A 327 -0.57 -11.86 1.61
C ARG A 327 -1.37 -13.15 1.65
N VAL A 328 -2.00 -13.43 2.80
CA VAL A 328 -2.78 -14.65 2.99
C VAL A 328 -4.05 -14.60 2.14
N ARG A 329 -4.74 -13.46 2.15
CA ARG A 329 -5.94 -13.25 1.35
C ARG A 329 -5.68 -13.34 -0.14
N PHE A 330 -4.59 -12.76 -0.63
CA PHE A 330 -4.18 -12.94 -2.02
C PHE A 330 -3.93 -14.42 -2.33
N LYS A 331 -3.05 -15.08 -1.55
CA LYS A 331 -2.67 -16.48 -1.78
C LYS A 331 -3.86 -17.44 -1.76
N ASN A 332 -4.81 -17.26 -0.85
CA ASN A 332 -5.96 -18.16 -0.72
C ASN A 332 -6.94 -18.06 -1.91
N HIS A 333 -6.92 -16.93 -2.62
CA HIS A 333 -7.83 -16.66 -3.74
C HIS A 333 -7.10 -16.50 -5.08
N ALA A 334 -5.79 -16.74 -5.12
CA ALA A 334 -4.95 -16.68 -6.32
C ALA A 334 -5.14 -17.92 -7.20
N LYS A 335 -6.36 -18.11 -7.70
CA LYS A 335 -6.69 -19.14 -8.69
C LYS A 335 -6.70 -18.52 -10.08
N ASP A 336 -6.23 -19.27 -11.07
CA ASP A 336 -6.31 -18.90 -12.49
C ASP A 336 -5.68 -17.55 -12.85
N LEU A 337 -4.57 -17.21 -12.18
CA LEU A 337 -3.81 -15.99 -12.48
C LEU A 337 -3.16 -16.10 -13.87
N ARG A 338 -3.23 -15.02 -14.64
CA ARG A 338 -2.53 -14.90 -15.92
C ARG A 338 -1.07 -14.53 -15.69
N PHE A 339 -0.13 -15.31 -16.18
CA PHE A 339 1.31 -15.02 -16.13
C PHE A 339 1.89 -14.93 -17.54
N ILE A 340 3.04 -14.27 -17.63
CA ILE A 340 3.85 -14.18 -18.85
C ILE A 340 5.15 -14.90 -18.58
N ASP A 341 5.70 -15.58 -19.58
CA ASP A 341 7.06 -16.07 -19.54
C ASP A 341 8.03 -14.89 -19.26
N PRO A 342 8.86 -14.97 -18.20
CA PRO A 342 9.83 -13.93 -17.88
C PRO A 342 10.80 -13.60 -19.02
N SER A 343 11.03 -14.51 -19.98
CA SER A 343 11.87 -14.24 -21.16
C SER A 343 11.19 -13.35 -22.20
N LEU A 344 9.84 -13.31 -22.21
CA LEU A 344 9.05 -12.58 -23.19
C LEU A 344 8.57 -11.22 -22.69
N ILE A 345 8.70 -10.94 -21.39
CA ILE A 345 8.12 -9.74 -20.79
C ILE A 345 8.65 -8.46 -21.43
N ASP A 346 9.93 -8.39 -21.80
CA ASP A 346 10.52 -7.19 -22.40
C ASP A 346 9.83 -6.77 -23.71
N ASN A 347 9.35 -7.74 -24.49
CA ASN A 347 8.64 -7.49 -25.74
C ASN A 347 7.35 -6.67 -25.54
N TYR A 348 6.72 -6.79 -24.36
CA TYR A 348 5.50 -6.04 -24.04
C TYR A 348 5.79 -4.58 -23.66
N PHE A 349 7.03 -4.25 -23.29
CA PHE A 349 7.46 -2.93 -22.82
C PHE A 349 8.27 -2.15 -23.87
N LEU A 350 8.43 -2.69 -25.09
CA LEU A 350 9.08 -1.95 -26.17
C LEU A 350 8.34 -0.64 -26.47
N TRP A 351 9.12 0.43 -26.63
CA TRP A 351 8.65 1.75 -27.01
C TRP A 351 8.26 1.75 -28.47
N GLU A 352 7.17 2.45 -28.80
CA GLU A 352 6.65 2.52 -30.16
C GLU A 352 6.78 3.95 -30.70
N GLU A 353 7.37 4.08 -31.89
CA GLU A 353 7.35 5.33 -32.66
C GLU A 353 6.94 5.07 -34.11
N HIS A 354 6.09 5.93 -34.65
CA HIS A 354 5.74 5.88 -36.07
C HIS A 354 6.69 6.75 -36.88
N ARG A 355 7.29 6.18 -37.93
CA ARG A 355 8.20 6.88 -38.84
C ARG A 355 7.87 6.51 -40.28
N THR A 356 8.17 7.41 -41.20
CA THR A 356 8.01 7.16 -42.63
C THR A 356 9.40 6.89 -43.22
N ALA A 357 9.55 5.76 -43.91
CA ALA A 357 10.77 5.45 -44.63
C ALA A 357 10.96 6.43 -45.79
N ASP A 358 12.20 6.85 -46.03
CA ASP A 358 12.52 7.66 -47.20
C ASP A 358 12.44 6.84 -48.51
N THR A 359 12.79 7.50 -49.61
CA THR A 359 12.84 6.87 -50.95
C THR A 359 13.84 5.72 -51.05
N THR A 360 14.83 5.68 -50.17
CA THR A 360 15.89 4.67 -50.13
C THR A 360 15.64 3.57 -49.11
N GLY A 361 14.48 3.58 -48.43
CA GLY A 361 14.16 2.60 -47.40
C GLY A 361 14.84 2.87 -46.06
N CYS A 362 15.38 4.07 -45.83
CA CYS A 362 16.02 4.42 -44.57
C CYS A 362 15.08 5.21 -43.64
N ILE A 363 15.31 5.09 -42.33
CA ILE A 363 14.64 5.88 -41.30
C ILE A 363 15.65 6.46 -40.30
N SER A 364 15.43 7.71 -39.91
CA SER A 364 16.12 8.30 -38.78
C SER A 364 15.31 8.21 -37.49
N LEU A 365 15.97 7.77 -36.42
CA LEU A 365 15.42 7.70 -35.07
C LEU A 365 16.49 8.13 -34.06
N GLN A 366 16.18 9.07 -33.17
CA GLN A 366 17.08 9.57 -32.11
C GLN A 366 18.47 10.02 -32.60
N GLY A 367 18.60 10.47 -33.85
CA GLY A 367 19.88 10.87 -34.44
C GLY A 367 20.71 9.72 -35.03
N ASN A 368 20.18 8.50 -35.00
CA ASN A 368 20.70 7.35 -35.74
C ASN A 368 20.01 7.23 -37.10
N LEU A 369 20.61 6.46 -37.99
CA LEU A 369 20.07 6.08 -39.30
C LEU A 369 20.02 4.55 -39.41
N TYR A 370 18.88 4.03 -39.83
CA TYR A 370 18.64 2.61 -40.01
C TYR A 370 18.12 2.33 -41.42
N GLU A 371 18.52 1.19 -41.97
CA GLU A 371 18.01 0.63 -43.22
C GLU A 371 16.87 -0.34 -42.93
N LEU A 372 15.81 -0.28 -43.72
CA LEU A 372 14.68 -1.19 -43.69
C LEU A 372 14.64 -2.03 -44.96
N ASP A 373 13.75 -3.02 -44.97
CA ASP A 373 13.37 -3.69 -46.22
C ASP A 373 12.90 -2.67 -47.27
N LEU A 374 13.48 -2.73 -48.48
CA LEU A 374 13.20 -1.79 -49.57
C LEU A 374 11.72 -1.73 -49.96
N SER A 375 10.95 -2.81 -49.73
CA SER A 375 9.50 -2.82 -49.96
C SER A 375 8.72 -1.88 -49.04
N LEU A 376 9.37 -1.36 -47.99
CA LEU A 376 8.83 -0.39 -47.04
C LEU A 376 9.17 1.07 -47.41
N ALA A 377 9.89 1.33 -48.49
CA ALA A 377 10.21 2.69 -48.94
C ALA A 377 8.93 3.55 -49.11
N LYS A 378 8.98 4.79 -48.62
CA LYS A 378 7.84 5.74 -48.55
C LYS A 378 6.63 5.28 -47.72
N LYS A 379 6.69 4.13 -47.05
CA LYS A 379 5.62 3.65 -46.18
C LYS A 379 5.81 4.16 -44.77
N ARG A 380 4.69 4.38 -44.07
CA ARG A 380 4.68 4.71 -42.64
C ARG A 380 4.69 3.41 -41.85
N VAL A 381 5.77 3.17 -41.11
CA VAL A 381 6.00 1.97 -40.32
C VAL A 381 5.96 2.29 -38.82
N THR A 382 5.76 1.25 -38.02
CA THR A 382 5.86 1.30 -36.56
C THR A 382 7.17 0.66 -36.16
N LEU A 383 8.00 1.41 -35.43
CA LEU A 383 9.26 0.93 -34.88
C LEU A 383 9.04 0.56 -33.42
N ARG A 384 9.50 -0.63 -33.00
CA ARG A 384 9.53 -1.05 -31.59
C ARG A 384 10.96 -1.21 -31.12
N PHE A 385 11.32 -0.64 -29.97
CA PHE A 385 12.70 -0.69 -29.47
C PHE A 385 12.76 -0.59 -27.94
N ASP A 386 13.83 -1.09 -27.34
CA ASP A 386 14.16 -0.83 -25.94
C ASP A 386 14.78 0.58 -25.86
N PRO A 387 14.23 1.52 -25.06
CA PRO A 387 14.82 2.85 -24.93
C PRO A 387 16.26 2.82 -24.36
N LYS A 388 16.67 1.73 -23.69
CA LYS A 388 18.04 1.53 -23.15
C LYS A 388 19.02 0.99 -24.18
N ASP A 389 18.54 0.42 -25.28
CA ASP A 389 19.37 -0.13 -26.34
C ASP A 389 18.72 0.08 -27.72
N LEU A 390 19.23 1.08 -28.44
CA LEU A 390 18.80 1.42 -29.79
C LEU A 390 19.51 0.62 -30.89
N SER A 391 20.27 -0.43 -30.55
CA SER A 391 20.93 -1.27 -31.55
C SER A 391 19.94 -2.16 -32.33
N ARG A 392 18.79 -2.49 -31.71
CA ARG A 392 17.77 -3.37 -32.28
C ARG A 392 16.42 -2.66 -32.35
N LEU A 393 15.89 -2.52 -33.55
CA LEU A 393 14.58 -1.91 -33.83
C LEU A 393 13.73 -2.91 -34.61
N GLU A 394 12.63 -3.37 -34.01
CA GLU A 394 11.66 -4.19 -34.72
C GLU A 394 10.79 -3.32 -35.63
N VAL A 395 10.53 -3.81 -36.83
CA VAL A 395 9.83 -3.05 -37.87
C VAL A 395 8.49 -3.70 -38.15
N TRP A 396 7.42 -2.93 -38.02
CA TRP A 396 6.05 -3.41 -38.23
C TRP A 396 5.33 -2.54 -39.26
N PHE A 397 4.65 -3.19 -40.21
CA PHE A 397 3.81 -2.53 -41.21
C PHE A 397 2.53 -3.35 -41.40
N GLU A 398 1.37 -2.70 -41.29
CA GLU A 398 0.04 -3.34 -41.42
C GLU A 398 -0.09 -4.63 -40.58
N GLU A 399 0.33 -4.57 -39.31
CA GLU A 399 0.35 -5.70 -38.35
C GLU A 399 1.28 -6.87 -38.69
N THR A 400 2.06 -6.77 -39.78
CA THR A 400 3.08 -7.74 -40.15
C THR A 400 4.46 -7.29 -39.67
N GLN A 401 5.21 -8.18 -39.03
CA GLN A 401 6.60 -7.93 -38.67
C GLN A 401 7.51 -8.18 -39.88
N TYR A 402 8.34 -7.19 -40.18
CA TYR A 402 9.42 -7.25 -41.16
C TYR A 402 10.76 -7.51 -40.46
N PRO A 403 11.84 -7.81 -41.20
CA PRO A 403 13.18 -7.87 -40.60
C PRO A 403 13.49 -6.62 -39.79
N ASP A 404 14.19 -6.80 -38.67
CA ASP A 404 14.63 -5.70 -37.81
C ASP A 404 15.47 -4.70 -38.61
N ALA A 405 15.37 -3.41 -38.26
CA ALA A 405 16.07 -2.35 -38.95
C ALA A 405 17.59 -2.47 -38.72
N LEU A 406 18.37 -2.41 -39.82
CA LEU A 406 19.82 -2.52 -39.75
C LEU A 406 20.44 -1.14 -39.45
N PRO A 407 21.25 -1.00 -38.39
CA PRO A 407 21.87 0.28 -38.08
C PRO A 407 22.97 0.64 -39.10
N LEU A 408 22.75 1.68 -39.90
CA LEU A 408 23.75 2.21 -40.85
C LEU A 408 24.69 3.21 -40.17
N LYS A 409 24.13 4.04 -39.30
CA LYS A 409 24.90 5.04 -38.53
C LYS A 409 24.35 5.15 -37.13
N MET A 410 25.10 4.64 -36.16
CA MET A 410 24.80 4.83 -34.74
C MET A 410 25.65 5.95 -34.16
N THR A 411 24.96 6.94 -33.60
CA THR A 411 25.57 8.02 -32.80
C THR A 411 25.10 7.96 -31.35
N ARG A 412 23.85 7.53 -31.10
CA ARG A 412 23.29 7.34 -29.77
C ARG A 412 22.87 5.90 -29.56
N HIS A 413 23.34 5.29 -28.49
CA HIS A 413 22.95 3.93 -28.12
C HIS A 413 21.69 3.87 -27.24
N ARG A 414 21.25 5.01 -26.70
CA ARG A 414 20.10 5.10 -25.79
C ARG A 414 19.18 6.24 -26.20
N HIS A 415 17.90 6.09 -25.90
CA HIS A 415 16.90 7.12 -26.12
C HIS A 415 17.17 8.35 -25.24
N LYS A 416 16.99 9.56 -25.77
CA LYS A 416 17.31 10.83 -25.08
C LYS A 416 16.55 11.06 -23.76
N ALA A 417 15.42 10.37 -23.59
CA ALA A 417 14.61 10.43 -22.38
C ALA A 417 15.14 9.55 -21.24
N ILE A 418 16.14 8.71 -21.51
CA ILE A 418 16.83 7.94 -20.46
C ILE A 418 17.88 8.85 -19.82
N PRO A 419 17.77 9.15 -18.51
CA PRO A 419 18.80 9.89 -17.81
C PRO A 419 20.10 9.08 -17.79
N VAL A 420 21.23 9.76 -18.04
CA VAL A 420 22.55 9.17 -17.87
C VAL A 420 22.79 9.06 -16.37
N VAL A 421 22.77 7.83 -15.84
CA VAL A 421 23.30 7.56 -14.51
C VAL A 421 24.81 7.50 -14.70
N GLU A 422 25.53 8.52 -14.22
CA GLU A 422 26.97 8.38 -14.02
C GLU A 422 27.16 7.31 -12.95
N GLU A 423 27.55 6.10 -13.37
CA GLU A 423 28.04 5.09 -12.45
C GLU A 423 29.28 5.67 -11.79
N VAL A 424 29.15 6.09 -10.53
CA VAL A 424 30.32 6.40 -9.71
C VAL A 424 31.06 5.07 -9.56
N PRO A 425 32.27 4.93 -10.14
CA PRO A 425 33.00 3.69 -10.01
C PRO A 425 33.16 3.37 -8.53
N PRO A 426 32.98 2.10 -8.13
CA PRO A 426 33.10 1.73 -6.73
C PRO A 426 34.46 2.18 -6.23
N GLU A 427 34.50 2.81 -5.06
CA GLU A 427 35.78 3.17 -4.44
C GLU A 427 36.63 1.90 -4.34
N PRO A 428 37.87 1.92 -4.84
CA PRO A 428 38.74 0.76 -4.76
C PRO A 428 38.89 0.41 -3.29
N THR A 429 38.57 -0.84 -2.93
CA THR A 429 38.57 -1.31 -1.54
C THR A 429 39.95 -1.21 -0.87
N GLY A 430 41.01 -1.01 -1.66
CA GLY A 430 42.40 -1.07 -1.21
C GLY A 430 42.82 -2.49 -0.79
N LEU A 431 41.95 -3.49 -0.91
CA LEU A 431 42.20 -4.87 -0.53
C LEU A 431 42.72 -5.64 -1.74
N ASN A 432 44.01 -6.00 -1.71
CA ASN A 432 44.64 -6.83 -2.73
C ASN A 432 45.00 -8.21 -2.13
N PHE A 433 44.38 -9.27 -2.66
CA PHE A 433 44.58 -10.63 -2.19
C PHE A 433 46.06 -11.08 -2.24
N LEU A 434 46.81 -10.67 -3.28
CA LEU A 434 48.21 -11.03 -3.43
C LEU A 434 49.10 -10.29 -2.42
N GLU A 435 48.82 -9.02 -2.13
CA GLU A 435 49.54 -8.25 -1.11
C GLU A 435 49.28 -8.78 0.30
N ALA A 436 48.01 -9.12 0.59
CA ALA A 436 47.62 -9.74 1.85
C ALA A 436 48.28 -11.13 2.02
N SER A 437 48.27 -11.94 0.96
CA SER A 437 48.90 -13.27 0.96
C SER A 437 50.43 -13.18 1.12
N LYS A 438 51.08 -12.21 0.46
CA LYS A 438 52.53 -11.97 0.59
C LYS A 438 52.90 -11.55 2.01
N SER A 439 52.10 -10.68 2.63
CA SER A 439 52.32 -10.22 4.00
C SER A 439 52.14 -11.37 5.00
N ALA A 440 51.11 -12.20 4.82
CA ALA A 440 50.89 -13.39 5.64
C ALA A 440 52.06 -14.39 5.54
N LEU A 441 52.53 -14.70 4.33
CA LEU A 441 53.68 -15.58 4.12
C LEU A 441 54.97 -15.03 4.77
N ALA A 442 55.21 -13.72 4.64
CA ALA A 442 56.37 -13.07 5.26
C ALA A 442 56.31 -13.16 6.80
N SER A 443 55.13 -12.97 7.40
CA SER A 443 54.93 -13.15 8.84
C SER A 443 55.13 -14.60 9.29
N GLU A 444 54.64 -15.58 8.54
CA GLU A 444 54.86 -17.01 8.83
C GLU A 444 56.35 -17.37 8.76
N GLN A 445 57.07 -16.90 7.73
CA GLN A 445 58.51 -17.13 7.59
C GLN A 445 59.32 -16.46 8.72
N ALA A 446 58.97 -15.23 9.10
CA ALA A 446 59.60 -14.52 10.21
C ALA A 446 59.37 -15.25 11.55
N ASN A 447 58.15 -15.71 11.80
CA ASN A 447 57.82 -16.50 13.00
C ASN A 447 58.54 -17.85 13.01
N ALA A 448 58.64 -18.52 11.86
CA ALA A 448 59.39 -19.76 11.72
C ALA A 448 60.87 -19.54 12.07
N LEU A 449 61.52 -18.52 11.49
CA LEU A 449 62.91 -18.15 11.76
C LEU A 449 63.16 -17.75 13.22
N GLN A 450 62.25 -17.00 13.85
CA GLN A 450 62.34 -16.68 15.28
C GLN A 450 62.28 -17.95 16.12
N ASN A 451 61.33 -18.84 15.84
CA ASN A 451 61.21 -20.11 16.56
C ASN A 451 62.46 -21.00 16.38
N THR A 452 63.07 -21.07 15.19
CA THR A 452 64.32 -21.82 14.99
C THR A 452 65.49 -21.22 15.77
N LEU A 453 65.57 -19.89 15.87
CA LEU A 453 66.59 -19.20 16.69
C LEU A 453 66.38 -19.41 18.19
N THR A 454 65.12 -19.51 18.66
CA THR A 454 64.80 -19.83 20.05
C THR A 454 65.16 -21.27 20.39
N PHE A 455 64.87 -22.23 19.52
CA PHE A 455 65.27 -23.64 19.70
C PHE A 455 66.79 -23.85 19.64
N ALA A 456 67.51 -23.06 18.82
CA ALA A 456 68.98 -23.11 18.76
C ALA A 456 69.65 -22.57 20.04
N LYS A 457 69.01 -21.63 20.75
CA LYS A 457 69.48 -21.14 22.07
C LYS A 457 69.26 -22.16 23.19
N LEU A 458 68.15 -22.90 23.15
CA LEU A 458 67.83 -23.96 24.13
C LEU A 458 68.71 -25.23 24.02
N ARG A 459 69.47 -25.41 22.93
CA ARG A 459 70.41 -26.53 22.75
C ARG A 459 71.85 -26.22 23.20
N LYS A 460 72.13 -25.00 23.66
CA LYS A 460 73.46 -24.56 24.12
C LYS A 460 73.59 -24.39 25.64
N GLU A 461 72.54 -24.72 26.38
CA GLU A 461 72.56 -25.00 27.83
C GLU A 461 72.53 -26.51 28.02
#